data_AF-A6UGS5-F1
#
_entry.id   AF-A6UGS5-F1
#
_cell.length_a   1.000
_cell.length_b   1.000
_cell.length_c   1.000
_cell.angle_alpha   90.00
_cell.angle_beta   90.00
_cell.angle_gamma   90.00
#
_symmetry.space_group_name_H-M   'P 1'
#
loop_
_entity.id
_entity.type
_entity.pdbx_description
1 polymer ?
#
loop_
_entity_poly.entity_id
_entity_poly.type
_entity_poly.pdbx_seq_one_letter_code
_entity_poly.pdbx_strand_id
1 'polypeptide(L)'
;MTREIQEKLKIYRLSPLAEPDDPNWQNASYQGEVVVAARSSGDARIVASEAELDFLEIDAKPAEGVTTDMASAFRSEKLYTVVEEGPAPEGTERGVLDGVVGVDNIVSTQL
;
A
#
# COMPACT_ATOMS: atom_id res chain seq x y z
N MET A 1 28.88 18.29 2.81
CA MET A 1 28.07 17.92 1.65
C MET A 1 27.77 16.42 1.77
N THR A 2 26.77 16.07 2.58
CA THR A 2 26.36 14.67 2.74
C THR A 2 25.73 14.24 1.43
N ARG A 3 26.29 13.22 0.75
CA ARG A 3 25.61 12.62 -0.39
C ARG A 3 24.32 12.02 0.15
N GLU A 4 23.20 12.69 -0.09
CA GLU A 4 21.91 12.01 -0.13
C GLU A 4 22.07 10.94 -1.20
N ILE A 5 22.31 9.70 -0.77
CA ILE A 5 22.03 8.57 -1.62
C ILE A 5 20.53 8.65 -1.81
N GLN A 6 20.06 9.26 -2.90
CA GLN A 6 18.69 9.07 -3.33
C GLN A 6 18.58 7.57 -3.57
N GLU A 7 18.09 6.84 -2.57
CA GLU A 7 17.85 5.42 -2.69
C GLU A 7 16.93 5.24 -3.89
N LYS A 8 17.45 4.57 -4.91
CA LYS A 8 16.70 4.29 -6.13
C LYS A 8 15.43 3.57 -5.72
N LEU A 9 14.30 4.02 -6.26
CA LEU A 9 13.03 3.38 -6.02
C LEU A 9 13.09 1.92 -6.49
N LYS A 10 12.37 1.09 -5.75
CA LYS A 10 12.18 -0.32 -6.02
C LYS A 10 10.71 -0.65 -5.97
N ILE A 11 10.36 -1.74 -6.62
CA ILE A 11 9.01 -2.28 -6.62
C ILE A 11 8.86 -3.20 -5.42
N TYR A 12 7.85 -2.93 -4.62
CA TYR A 12 7.47 -3.74 -3.48
C TYR A 12 6.03 -4.22 -3.64
N ARG A 13 5.80 -5.50 -3.41
CA ARG A 13 4.47 -6.10 -3.32
C ARG A 13 4.12 -6.34 -1.86
N LEU A 14 2.94 -5.86 -1.45
CA LEU A 14 2.34 -6.16 -0.16
C LEU A 14 1.23 -7.18 -0.38
N SER A 15 1.43 -8.41 0.09
CA SER A 15 0.45 -9.48 -0.03
C SER A 15 -0.14 -9.83 1.34
N PRO A 16 -1.46 -10.07 1.42
CA PRO A 16 -2.11 -10.45 2.67
C PRO A 16 -1.64 -11.85 3.09
N LEU A 17 -1.37 -12.01 4.38
CA LEU A 17 -0.99 -13.28 5.00
C LEU A 17 -2.19 -14.09 5.49
N ALA A 18 -3.35 -13.45 5.58
CA ALA A 18 -4.59 -14.02 6.07
C ALA A 18 -5.69 -13.91 4.99
N GLU A 19 -6.60 -14.88 4.96
CA GLU A 19 -7.75 -14.89 4.04
C GLU A 19 -8.73 -13.75 4.39
N PRO A 20 -9.56 -13.26 3.45
CA PRO A 20 -10.49 -12.15 3.69
C PRO A 20 -11.42 -12.35 4.90
N ASP A 21 -11.82 -13.59 5.17
CA ASP A 21 -12.73 -13.96 6.27
C ASP A 21 -11.99 -14.27 7.59
N ASP A 22 -10.67 -14.08 7.64
CA ASP A 22 -9.86 -14.43 8.81
C ASP A 22 -10.15 -13.48 10.00
N PRO A 23 -10.32 -14.00 11.22
CA PRO A 23 -10.57 -13.18 12.40
C PRO A 23 -9.44 -12.18 12.70
N ASN A 24 -8.21 -12.37 12.22
CA ASN A 24 -7.12 -11.41 12.40
C ASN A 24 -7.45 -10.01 11.81
N TRP A 25 -8.41 -9.93 10.87
CA TRP A 25 -8.91 -8.68 10.31
C TRP A 25 -9.89 -7.92 11.21
N GLN A 26 -10.27 -8.39 12.41
CA GLN A 26 -11.32 -7.78 13.25
C GLN A 26 -11.27 -6.23 13.37
N ASN A 27 -10.08 -5.62 13.28
CA ASN A 27 -9.89 -4.17 13.40
C ASN A 27 -9.25 -3.52 12.16
N ALA A 28 -9.30 -4.18 11.00
CA ALA A 28 -8.66 -3.71 9.78
C ALA A 28 -9.38 -4.27 8.55
N SER A 29 -9.62 -3.43 7.54
CA SER A 29 -10.24 -3.92 6.30
C SER A 29 -9.25 -4.75 5.49
N TYR A 30 -9.70 -5.90 4.96
CA TYR A 30 -8.97 -6.64 3.93
C TYR A 30 -8.90 -5.80 2.64
N GLN A 31 -7.70 -5.57 2.12
CA GLN A 31 -7.47 -4.68 0.97
C GLN A 31 -6.78 -5.39 -0.21
N GLY A 32 -6.76 -6.72 -0.22
CA GLY A 32 -6.12 -7.48 -1.29
C GLY A 32 -4.61 -7.25 -1.36
N GLU A 33 -4.02 -7.51 -2.53
CA GLU A 33 -2.61 -7.23 -2.81
C GLU A 33 -2.42 -5.81 -3.36
N VAL A 34 -1.33 -5.15 -2.98
CA VAL A 34 -0.92 -3.85 -3.53
C VAL A 34 0.56 -3.85 -3.90
N VAL A 35 0.88 -3.21 -5.03
CA VAL A 35 2.23 -3.03 -5.55
C VAL A 35 2.57 -1.54 -5.52
N VAL A 36 3.72 -1.21 -4.95
CA VAL A 36 4.16 0.18 -4.75
C VAL A 36 5.61 0.38 -5.19
N ALA A 37 5.91 1.59 -5.65
CA ALA A 37 7.26 2.08 -5.80
C ALA A 37 7.67 2.80 -4.50
N ALA A 38 8.71 2.29 -3.82
CA ALA A 38 9.19 2.85 -2.57
C ALA A 38 10.71 2.72 -2.42
N ARG A 39 11.30 3.37 -1.42
CA ARG A 39 12.75 3.32 -1.15
C ARG A 39 13.16 2.10 -0.32
N SER A 40 12.24 1.57 0.49
CA SER A 40 12.45 0.43 1.38
C SER A 40 11.13 -0.28 1.69
N SER A 41 11.19 -1.44 2.35
CA SER A 41 9.99 -2.14 2.83
C SER A 41 9.20 -1.35 3.88
N GLY A 42 9.88 -0.55 4.71
CA GLY A 42 9.22 0.37 5.65
C GLY A 42 8.50 1.50 4.92
N ASP A 43 9.17 2.09 3.92
CA ASP A 43 8.59 3.12 3.07
C ASP A 43 7.39 2.59 2.26
N ALA A 44 7.47 1.35 1.77
CA ALA A 44 6.39 0.69 1.04
C ALA A 44 5.10 0.58 1.86
N ARG A 45 5.20 0.27 3.16
CA ARG A 45 4.04 0.25 4.07
C ARG A 45 3.44 1.63 4.28
N ILE A 46 4.28 2.67 4.34
CA ILE A 46 3.81 4.05 4.43
C ILE A 46 3.07 4.43 3.15
N VAL A 47 3.66 4.20 1.97
CA VAL A 47 3.02 4.45 0.66
C VAL A 47 1.66 3.76 0.56
N ALA A 48 1.59 2.47 0.91
CA ALA A 48 0.34 1.71 0.86
C ALA A 48 -0.71 2.24 1.85
N SER A 49 -0.29 2.66 3.05
CA SER A 49 -1.20 3.26 4.03
C SER A 49 -1.71 4.65 3.60
N GLU A 50 -0.88 5.44 2.93
CA GLU A 50 -1.27 6.77 2.42
C GLU A 50 -2.36 6.62 1.35
N ALA A 51 -2.24 5.61 0.48
CA ALA A 51 -3.25 5.32 -0.52
C ALA A 51 -4.62 4.93 0.09
N GLU A 52 -4.63 4.17 1.20
CA GLU A 52 -5.88 3.81 1.90
C GLU A 52 -6.70 5.07 2.31
N LEU A 53 -6.03 6.13 2.77
CA LEU A 53 -6.70 7.37 3.16
C LEU A 53 -7.32 8.09 1.95
N ASP A 54 -6.58 8.18 0.85
CA ASP A 54 -7.09 8.78 -0.39
C ASP A 54 -8.31 8.01 -0.91
N PHE A 55 -8.37 6.68 -0.76
CA PHE A 55 -9.52 5.87 -1.18
C PHE A 55 -10.74 5.98 -0.25
N LEU A 56 -10.54 6.15 1.07
CA LEU A 56 -11.65 6.35 2.01
C LEU A 56 -12.34 7.71 1.83
N GLU A 57 -11.62 8.73 1.40
CA GLU A 57 -12.16 10.09 1.25
C GLU A 57 -13.09 10.24 0.03
N ILE A 58 -12.99 9.36 -0.97
CA ILE A 58 -13.77 9.45 -2.22
C ILE A 58 -15.19 8.89 -2.12
N ASP A 59 -15.48 7.98 -1.18
CA ASP A 59 -16.78 7.28 -1.08
C ASP A 59 -17.51 7.47 0.28
N ALA A 60 -16.90 8.20 1.22
CA ALA A 60 -17.51 8.46 2.52
C ALA A 60 -18.38 9.74 2.49
N LYS A 61 -19.71 9.57 2.48
CA LYS A 61 -20.61 10.59 3.03
C LYS A 61 -20.22 10.83 4.50
N PRO A 62 -20.30 12.07 5.02
CA PRO A 62 -19.82 12.38 6.36
C PRO A 62 -20.67 11.62 7.39
N ALA A 63 -20.12 10.55 7.96
CA ALA A 63 -20.67 9.91 9.13
C ALA A 63 -19.96 10.50 10.36
N GLU A 64 -20.64 11.40 11.06
CA GLU A 64 -20.27 11.76 12.43
C GLU A 64 -20.34 10.49 13.30
N GLY A 65 -19.20 10.02 13.78
CA GLY A 65 -19.16 8.86 14.66
C GLY A 65 -17.74 8.38 14.91
N VAL A 66 -17.15 8.89 15.98
CA VAL A 66 -15.89 8.48 16.64
C VAL A 66 -15.38 7.10 16.20
N THR A 67 -14.53 7.06 15.16
CA THR A 67 -13.75 5.86 14.83
C THR A 67 -12.43 5.95 15.55
N THR A 68 -12.27 5.16 16.62
CA THR A 68 -10.95 4.87 17.17
C THR A 68 -10.08 4.37 16.03
N ASP A 69 -8.99 5.08 15.80
CA ASP A 69 -8.08 5.02 14.66
C ASP A 69 -7.90 3.60 14.11
N MET A 70 -8.50 3.33 12.94
CA MET A 70 -8.14 2.19 12.10
C MET A 70 -6.67 2.36 11.74
N ALA A 71 -5.77 1.70 12.48
CA ALA A 71 -4.39 1.60 12.08
C ALA A 71 -4.37 0.81 10.77
N SER A 72 -4.00 1.47 9.66
CA SER A 72 -3.97 0.86 8.32
C SER A 72 -3.41 -0.56 8.35
N ALA A 73 -4.15 -1.50 7.73
CA ALA A 73 -3.81 -2.91 7.72
C ALA A 73 -2.40 -3.17 7.18
N PHE A 74 -1.96 -2.35 6.20
CA PHE A 74 -0.65 -2.42 5.57
C PHE A 74 0.52 -2.18 6.52
N ARG A 75 0.28 -1.55 7.69
CA ARG A 75 1.30 -1.35 8.72
C ARG A 75 1.50 -2.61 9.58
N SER A 76 0.56 -3.54 9.55
CA SER A 76 0.61 -4.75 10.37
C SER A 76 1.40 -5.86 9.68
N GLU A 77 2.57 -6.19 10.23
CA GLU A 77 3.40 -7.31 9.76
C GLU A 77 2.75 -8.69 9.98
N LYS A 78 1.66 -8.74 10.76
CA LYS A 78 0.87 -9.96 10.96
C LYS A 78 -0.18 -10.17 9.88
N LEU A 79 -0.60 -9.10 9.22
CA LEU A 79 -1.63 -9.12 8.17
C LEU A 79 -1.01 -9.05 6.79
N TYR A 80 0.12 -8.36 6.63
CA TYR A 80 0.79 -8.16 5.36
C TYR A 80 2.26 -8.51 5.41
N THR A 81 2.70 -9.25 4.39
CA THR A 81 4.11 -9.40 4.06
C THR A 81 4.50 -8.41 2.98
N VAL A 82 5.78 -7.99 2.97
CA VAL A 82 6.33 -7.07 1.97
C VAL A 82 7.48 -7.77 1.24
N VAL A 83 7.37 -7.89 -0.07
CA VAL A 83 8.36 -8.55 -0.94
C VAL A 83 8.92 -7.52 -1.92
N GLU A 84 10.25 -7.42 -2.01
CA GLU A 84 10.92 -6.62 -3.04
C GLU A 84 10.92 -7.41 -4.35
N GLU A 85 10.29 -6.88 -5.40
CA GLU A 85 10.21 -7.52 -6.72
C GLU A 85 11.39 -7.10 -7.63
N GLY A 86 12.01 -5.95 -7.35
CA GLY A 86 13.18 -5.49 -8.11
C GLY A 86 13.29 -3.96 -8.20
N PRO A 87 14.23 -3.45 -9.01
CA PRO A 87 14.37 -2.01 -9.23
C PRO A 87 13.17 -1.44 -9.97
N ALA A 88 12.74 -0.22 -9.61
CA ALA A 88 11.72 0.49 -10.35
C ALA A 88 12.26 0.96 -11.71
N PRO A 89 11.43 0.96 -12.78
CA PRO A 89 11.79 1.58 -14.05
C PRO A 89 12.21 3.05 -13.87
N GLU A 90 13.11 3.53 -14.72
CA GLU A 90 13.53 4.93 -14.70
C GLU A 90 12.34 5.86 -14.98
N GLY A 91 12.20 6.93 -14.19
CA GLY A 91 11.04 7.82 -14.25
C GLY A 91 9.83 7.38 -13.43
N THR A 92 9.89 6.22 -12.76
CA THR A 92 8.85 5.82 -11.79
C THR A 92 8.86 6.77 -10.60
N GLU A 93 7.69 7.27 -10.21
CA GLU A 93 7.51 8.08 -9.01
C GLU A 93 7.17 7.20 -7.80
N ARG A 94 7.48 7.67 -6.59
CA ARG A 94 7.08 6.96 -5.35
C ARG A 94 5.56 6.98 -5.25
N GLY A 95 4.94 5.82 -5.11
CA GLY A 95 3.48 5.72 -5.09
C GLY A 95 2.97 4.30 -5.35
N VAL A 96 1.66 4.13 -5.41
CA VAL A 96 1.02 2.86 -5.79
C VAL A 96 1.12 2.68 -7.31
N LEU A 97 1.49 1.48 -7.73
CA LEU A 97 1.62 1.11 -9.15
C LEU A 97 0.54 0.15 -9.63
N ASP A 98 0.07 -0.73 -8.75
CA ASP A 98 -0.97 -1.73 -9.05
C ASP A 98 -1.58 -2.24 -7.74
N GLY A 99 -2.75 -2.87 -7.79
CA GLY A 99 -3.36 -3.51 -6.63
C GLY A 99 -4.87 -3.69 -6.74
N VAL A 100 -5.38 -4.70 -6.05
CA VAL A 100 -6.82 -4.96 -5.92
C VAL A 100 -7.32 -4.28 -4.64
N VAL A 101 -7.27 -2.95 -4.63
CA VAL A 101 -8.03 -2.15 -3.65
C VAL A 101 -9.33 -1.73 -4.33
N GLY A 102 -10.17 -2.72 -4.65
CA GLY A 102 -11.55 -2.49 -5.09
C GLY A 102 -11.76 -1.47 -6.22
N VAL A 103 -10.90 -1.39 -7.24
CA VAL A 103 -11.30 -0.92 -8.58
C VAL A 103 -10.31 -1.44 -9.63
N ASP A 104 -10.85 -2.22 -10.58
CA ASP A 104 -10.18 -2.67 -11.78
C ASP A 104 -9.35 -1.58 -12.50
N ASN A 105 -8.15 -1.97 -12.93
CA ASN A 105 -7.19 -1.31 -13.82
C ASN A 105 -6.05 -0.53 -13.14
N ILE A 106 -4.86 -1.13 -13.14
CA ILE A 106 -3.67 -0.42 -13.62
C ILE A 106 -2.92 -1.30 -14.63
N VAL A 107 -3.28 -1.15 -15.91
CA VAL A 107 -2.39 -1.57 -17.00
C VAL A 107 -1.25 -0.56 -17.07
N SER A 108 -0.11 -0.88 -16.48
CA SER A 108 1.15 -0.22 -16.84
C SER A 108 1.53 -0.65 -18.25
N THR A 109 1.02 0.09 -19.25
CA THR A 109 1.56 0.04 -20.61
C THR A 109 2.95 0.65 -20.57
N GLN A 110 3.96 -0.18 -20.79
CA GLN A 110 5.27 0.28 -21.24
C GLN A 110 5.29 0.17 -22.76
N LEU A 111 5.48 1.30 -23.44
CA LEU A 111 5.67 1.44 -24.88
C LEU A 111 7.16 1.48 -25.20
#